data_AF-A0A660HNT2-F1
#
_entry.id   AF-A0A660HNT2-F1
#
_cell.length_a   1.000
_cell.length_b   1.000
_cell.length_c   1.000
_cell.angle_alpha   90.00
_cell.angle_beta   90.00
_cell.angle_gamma   90.00
#
_symmetry.space_group_name_H-M   'P 1'
#
loop_
_entity.id
_entity.type
_entity.pdbx_description
1 polymer ?
#
loop_
_entity_poly.entity_id
_entity_poly.type
_entity_poly.pdbx_seq_one_letter_code
_entity_poly.pdbx_strand_id
1 'polypeptide(L)'
;MDIVIPYLRAALENNEACIWITPQSLDAEDAKEALISDFPGIDIFLRKGQIEIISCANWFMREGAFDSKRALRDLTERIDKALASGYNGLILIEDICRPQKGIWNDLTDYEREVEATVRRSQATVE
;
A
#
# COMPACT_ATOMS: atom_id res chain seq x y z
N MET A 1 8.41 5.38 11.69
CA MET A 1 8.57 4.02 11.13
C MET A 1 8.07 2.91 12.05
N ASP A 2 7.99 3.16 13.37
CA ASP A 2 7.66 2.16 14.39
C ASP A 2 6.33 1.42 14.19
N ILE A 3 5.37 2.04 13.51
CA ILE A 3 4.07 1.42 13.20
C ILE A 3 4.15 0.52 11.97
N VAL A 4 4.90 0.92 10.93
CA VAL A 4 4.92 0.26 9.62
C VAL A 4 5.85 -0.96 9.62
N ILE A 5 6.99 -0.88 10.32
CA ILE A 5 8.01 -1.94 10.35
C ILE A 5 7.45 -3.29 10.85
N PRO A 6 6.65 -3.36 11.93
CA PRO A 6 6.04 -4.61 12.38
C PRO A 6 5.19 -5.30 11.30
N TYR A 7 4.35 -4.56 10.59
CA TYR A 7 3.52 -5.10 9.50
C TYR A 7 4.37 -5.56 8.32
N LEU A 8 5.37 -4.78 7.93
CA LEU A 8 6.32 -5.19 6.88
C LEU A 8 7.04 -6.48 7.26
N ARG A 9 7.46 -6.63 8.52
CA ARG A 9 8.11 -7.86 9.00
C ARG A 9 7.17 -9.06 8.89
N ALA A 10 5.92 -8.92 9.34
CA ALA A 10 4.92 -9.98 9.26
C ALA A 10 4.66 -10.39 7.79
N ALA A 11 4.52 -9.42 6.88
CA ALA A 11 4.34 -9.69 5.44
C ALA A 11 5.51 -10.51 4.88
N LEU A 12 6.74 -10.11 5.21
CA LEU A 12 7.94 -10.81 4.74
C LEU A 12 8.06 -12.22 5.31
N GLU A 13 7.71 -12.42 6.59
CA GLU A 13 7.69 -13.74 7.24
C GLU A 13 6.65 -14.68 6.60
N ASN A 14 5.52 -14.13 6.15
CA ASN A 14 4.47 -14.87 5.46
C ASN A 14 4.69 -15.01 3.94
N ASN A 15 5.80 -14.51 3.39
CA ASN A 15 6.04 -14.45 1.94
C ASN A 15 4.91 -13.72 1.18
N GLU A 16 4.46 -12.61 1.74
CA GLU A 16 3.48 -11.72 1.13
C GLU A 16 4.20 -10.53 0.47
N ALA A 17 3.61 -10.01 -0.59
CA ALA A 17 4.00 -8.71 -1.12
C ALA A 17 3.41 -7.60 -0.23
N CYS A 18 4.03 -6.43 -0.20
CA CYS A 18 3.52 -5.29 0.55
C CYS A 18 3.56 -4.02 -0.27
N ILE A 19 2.49 -3.23 -0.17
CA ILE A 19 2.44 -1.86 -0.65
C ILE A 19 2.27 -0.98 0.58
N TRP A 20 3.17 -0.02 0.74
CA TRP A 20 3.03 1.03 1.74
C TRP A 20 2.69 2.35 1.07
N ILE A 21 1.50 2.88 1.37
CA ILE A 21 1.06 4.19 0.92
C ILE A 21 1.47 5.24 1.96
N THR A 22 2.35 6.15 1.56
CA THR A 22 2.85 7.19 2.46
C THR A 22 1.83 8.33 2.61
N PRO A 23 1.72 8.93 3.81
CA PRO A 23 0.85 10.07 4.03
C PRO A 23 1.35 11.29 3.23
N GLN A 24 0.48 12.28 3.00
CA GLN A 24 0.81 13.47 2.21
C GLN A 24 2.02 14.26 2.77
N SER A 25 2.27 14.16 4.07
CA SER A 25 3.39 14.83 4.75
C SER A 25 4.73 14.10 4.60
N LEU A 26 4.77 12.91 4.00
CA LEU A 26 5.96 12.10 3.85
C LEU A 26 6.11 11.65 2.39
N ASP A 27 7.15 12.15 1.72
CA ASP A 27 7.46 11.73 0.37
C ASP A 27 7.88 10.24 0.33
N ALA A 28 7.62 9.58 -0.79
CA ALA A 28 7.92 8.15 -0.95
C ALA A 28 9.44 7.86 -0.91
N GLU A 29 10.28 8.76 -1.42
CA GLU A 29 11.74 8.57 -1.37
C GLU A 29 12.29 8.83 0.04
N ASP A 30 11.81 9.88 0.72
CA ASP A 30 12.16 10.13 2.13
C ASP A 30 11.72 8.96 3.03
N ALA A 31 10.52 8.42 2.79
CA ALA A 31 10.01 7.23 3.47
C ALA A 31 10.91 6.01 3.24
N LYS A 32 11.35 5.81 2.01
CA LYS A 32 12.23 4.72 1.64
C LYS A 32 13.59 4.83 2.31
N GLU A 33 14.20 6.01 2.34
CA GLU A 33 15.47 6.24 3.03
C GLU A 33 15.37 5.96 4.53
N ALA A 34 14.33 6.52 5.17
CA ALA A 34 14.08 6.27 6.59
C ALA A 34 13.80 4.78 6.86
N LEU A 35 13.09 4.08 5.98
CA LEU A 35 12.82 2.65 6.13
C LEU A 35 14.10 1.82 6.01
N ILE A 36 15.01 2.17 5.09
CA ILE A 36 16.31 1.49 4.96
C ILE A 36 17.18 1.71 6.20
N SER A 37 17.13 2.91 6.78
CA SER A 37 17.85 3.24 8.02
C SER A 37 17.31 2.42 9.21
N ASP A 38 15.98 2.38 9.36
CA ASP A 38 15.33 1.80 10.54
C ASP A 38 15.11 0.28 10.42
N PHE A 39 15.13 -0.27 9.21
CA PHE A 39 15.00 -1.71 8.93
C PHE A 39 16.14 -2.21 8.02
N PRO A 40 17.32 -2.51 8.58
CA PRO A 40 18.46 -2.99 7.81
C PRO A 40 18.15 -4.27 7.01
N GLY A 41 18.52 -4.27 5.72
CA GLY A 41 18.29 -5.40 4.80
C GLY A 41 16.96 -5.34 4.03
N ILE A 42 16.10 -4.35 4.31
CA ILE A 42 14.83 -4.15 3.61
C ILE A 42 15.01 -3.81 2.12
N ASP A 43 16.18 -3.29 1.76
CA ASP A 43 16.58 -2.89 0.40
C ASP A 43 16.52 -4.05 -0.59
N ILE A 44 16.76 -5.28 -0.14
CA ILE A 44 16.64 -6.48 -0.98
C ILE A 44 15.19 -6.68 -1.43
N PHE A 45 14.23 -6.47 -0.54
CA PHE A 45 12.80 -6.66 -0.82
C PHE A 45 12.22 -5.51 -1.66
N LEU A 46 12.72 -4.29 -1.45
CA LEU A 46 12.45 -3.15 -2.31
C LEU A 46 12.94 -3.39 -3.75
N ARG A 47 14.19 -3.87 -3.93
CA ARG A 47 14.73 -4.18 -5.26
C ARG A 47 14.01 -5.34 -5.97
N LYS A 48 13.52 -6.32 -5.22
CA LYS A 48 12.72 -7.43 -5.76
C LYS A 48 11.30 -7.00 -6.15
N GLY A 49 10.85 -5.82 -5.73
CA GLY A 49 9.47 -5.39 -5.87
C GLY A 49 8.51 -6.16 -4.95
N GLN A 50 9.02 -6.83 -3.91
CA GLN A 50 8.17 -7.43 -2.88
C GLN A 50 7.59 -6.35 -1.98
N ILE A 51 8.31 -5.25 -1.77
CA ILE A 51 7.82 -4.07 -1.07
C ILE A 51 7.80 -2.91 -2.08
N GLU A 52 6.64 -2.28 -2.24
CA GLU A 52 6.46 -1.05 -2.99
C GLU A 52 6.10 0.09 -2.03
N ILE A 53 6.73 1.26 -2.20
CA ILE A 53 6.40 2.47 -1.44
C ILE A 53 5.84 3.49 -2.43
N ILE A 54 4.62 3.95 -2.19
CA ILE A 54 3.88 4.83 -3.11
C ILE A 54 3.35 6.01 -2.30
N SER A 55 3.49 7.23 -2.82
CA SER A 55 2.87 8.37 -2.15
C SER A 55 1.35 8.33 -2.31
N CYS A 56 0.62 8.79 -1.28
CA CYS A 56 -0.84 8.93 -1.41
C CYS A 56 -1.23 9.71 -2.68
N ALA A 57 -0.51 10.79 -2.99
CA ALA A 57 -0.79 11.59 -4.19
C ALA A 57 -0.73 10.73 -5.45
N ASN A 58 0.26 9.84 -5.58
CA ASN A 58 0.38 8.98 -6.75
C ASN A 58 -0.67 7.86 -6.78
N TRP A 59 -1.07 7.36 -5.61
CA TRP A 59 -2.06 6.30 -5.50
C TRP A 59 -3.47 6.81 -5.83
N PHE A 60 -3.89 7.90 -5.19
CA PHE A 60 -5.26 8.39 -5.26
C PHE A 60 -5.48 9.53 -6.26
N MET A 61 -4.46 10.33 -6.55
CA MET A 61 -4.60 11.50 -7.43
C MET A 61 -4.08 11.19 -8.83
N ARG A 62 -4.88 11.54 -9.84
CA ARG A 62 -4.46 11.55 -11.24
C ARG A 62 -4.90 12.87 -11.86
N GLU A 63 -3.95 13.60 -12.46
CA GLU A 63 -4.23 14.92 -13.08
C GLU A 63 -4.92 15.92 -12.14
N GLY A 64 -4.70 15.77 -10.82
CA GLY A 64 -5.30 16.63 -9.80
C GLY A 64 -6.69 16.22 -9.30
N ALA A 65 -7.26 15.11 -9.81
CA ALA A 65 -8.54 14.57 -9.37
C ALA A 65 -8.37 13.25 -8.61
N PHE A 66 -9.23 13.03 -7.60
CA PHE A 66 -9.33 11.76 -6.86
C PHE A 66 -10.04 10.71 -7.73
N ASP A 67 -9.43 9.54 -7.91
CA ASP A 67 -10.00 8.43 -8.69
C ASP A 67 -9.87 7.09 -7.93
N SER A 68 -10.83 6.85 -7.03
CA SER A 68 -10.91 5.60 -6.24
C SER A 68 -11.09 4.35 -7.09
N LYS A 69 -11.82 4.44 -8.21
CA LYS A 69 -12.04 3.31 -9.12
C LYS A 69 -10.75 2.87 -9.78
N ARG A 70 -9.88 3.82 -10.13
CA ARG A 70 -8.53 3.52 -10.61
C ARG A 70 -7.70 2.89 -9.51
N ALA A 71 -7.65 3.49 -8.32
CA ALA A 71 -6.90 2.93 -7.20
C ALA A 71 -7.28 1.47 -6.93
N LEU A 72 -8.58 1.13 -6.99
CA LEU A 72 -9.06 -0.23 -6.82
C LEU A 72 -8.62 -1.18 -7.95
N ARG A 73 -8.65 -0.74 -9.22
CA ARG A 73 -8.12 -1.54 -10.35
C ARG A 73 -6.62 -1.76 -10.21
N ASP A 74 -5.89 -0.69 -9.92
CA ASP A 74 -4.43 -0.69 -9.71
C ASP A 74 -4.05 -1.61 -8.52
N LEU A 75 -4.88 -1.70 -7.49
CA LEU A 75 -4.72 -2.66 -6.39
C LEU A 75 -4.98 -4.10 -6.85
N THR A 76 -6.07 -4.33 -7.57
CA THR A 76 -6.45 -5.66 -8.07
C THR A 76 -5.35 -6.25 -8.96
N GLU A 77 -4.80 -5.45 -9.88
CA GLU A 77 -3.70 -5.86 -10.75
C GLU A 77 -2.43 -6.22 -9.96
N ARG A 78 -2.15 -5.51 -8.86
CA ARG A 78 -1.00 -5.82 -7.99
C ARG A 78 -1.21 -7.09 -7.18
N ILE A 79 -2.43 -7.36 -6.71
CA ILE A 79 -2.78 -8.62 -6.07
C ILE A 79 -2.55 -9.77 -7.05
N ASP A 80 -3.11 -9.69 -8.25
CA ASP A 80 -2.96 -10.73 -9.29
C ASP A 80 -1.48 -10.97 -9.63
N LYS A 81 -0.70 -9.89 -9.77
CA LYS A 81 0.74 -9.97 -10.03
C LYS A 81 1.48 -10.61 -8.87
N ALA A 82 1.14 -10.27 -7.61
CA ALA A 82 1.78 -10.84 -6.44
C ALA A 82 1.57 -12.36 -6.37
N LEU A 83 0.32 -12.79 -6.55
CA LEU A 83 -0.04 -14.21 -6.59
C LEU A 83 0.65 -14.95 -7.74
N ALA A 84 0.66 -14.36 -8.95
CA ALA A 84 1.36 -14.92 -10.10
C ALA A 84 2.89 -15.01 -9.90
N SER A 85 3.46 -14.15 -9.05
CA SER A 85 4.88 -14.15 -8.70
C SER A 85 5.24 -15.14 -7.58
N GLY A 86 4.25 -15.89 -7.06
CA GLY A 86 4.44 -16.89 -6.02
C GLY A 86 4.42 -16.33 -4.60
N TYR A 87 3.92 -15.11 -4.40
CA TYR A 87 3.62 -14.59 -3.06
C TYR A 87 2.30 -15.15 -2.54
N ASN A 88 2.19 -15.30 -1.22
CA ASN A 88 1.00 -15.87 -0.58
C ASN A 88 -0.18 -14.87 -0.52
N GLY A 89 0.09 -13.59 -0.75
CA GLY A 89 -0.88 -12.52 -0.65
C GLY A 89 -0.25 -11.14 -0.85
N LEU A 90 -1.03 -10.11 -0.61
CA LEU A 90 -0.62 -8.71 -0.65
C LEU A 90 -1.15 -8.01 0.62
N ILE A 91 -0.26 -7.37 1.37
CA ILE A 91 -0.62 -6.45 2.45
C ILE A 91 -0.57 -5.02 1.92
N LEU A 92 -1.64 -4.28 2.13
CA LEU A 92 -1.71 -2.85 1.85
C LEU A 92 -1.70 -2.09 3.17
N ILE A 93 -0.65 -1.30 3.40
CA ILE A 93 -0.51 -0.44 4.57
C ILE A 93 -0.86 0.98 4.10
N GLU A 94 -1.98 1.52 4.58
CA GLU A 94 -2.41 2.88 4.25
C GLU A 94 -2.33 3.76 5.49
N ASP A 95 -1.52 4.82 5.46
CA ASP A 95 -1.67 5.90 6.44
C ASP A 95 -2.71 6.89 5.91
N ILE A 96 -3.58 7.40 6.80
CA ILE A 96 -4.79 8.15 6.41
C ILE A 96 -4.38 9.34 5.54
N CYS A 97 -4.62 9.20 4.25
CA CYS A 97 -4.44 10.31 3.36
C CYS A 97 -5.64 11.23 3.51
N ARG A 98 -5.52 12.24 4.37
CA ARG A 98 -6.56 13.24 4.52
C ARG A 98 -6.70 13.99 3.20
N PRO A 99 -7.79 13.79 2.44
CA PRO A 99 -8.04 14.67 1.32
C PRO A 99 -8.50 16.02 1.90
N GLN A 100 -8.29 17.11 1.16
CA GLN A 100 -8.90 18.39 1.53
C GLN A 100 -10.44 18.22 1.61
N LYS A 101 -11.08 18.95 2.54
CA LYS A 101 -12.51 18.86 2.88
C LYS A 101 -13.40 18.64 1.65
N GLY A 102 -13.99 17.44 1.52
CA GLY A 102 -14.99 17.12 0.48
C GLY A 102 -15.02 15.65 0.05
N ILE A 103 -13.91 14.91 0.20
CA ILE A 103 -13.72 13.54 -0.35
C ILE A 103 -14.01 12.45 0.70
N TRP A 104 -14.45 12.82 1.90
CA TRP A 104 -14.68 11.87 3.01
C TRP A 104 -15.68 10.76 2.66
N ASN A 105 -16.72 11.06 1.88
CA ASN A 105 -17.69 10.05 1.45
C ASN A 105 -17.09 9.06 0.44
N ASP A 106 -16.24 9.53 -0.48
CA ASP A 106 -15.61 8.69 -1.50
C ASP A 106 -14.52 7.78 -0.90
N LEU A 107 -13.86 8.22 0.18
CA LEU A 107 -12.90 7.40 0.92
C LEU A 107 -13.60 6.26 1.69
N THR A 108 -14.74 6.54 2.32
CA THR A 108 -15.51 5.51 3.05
C THR A 108 -16.10 4.47 2.11
N ASP A 109 -16.55 4.86 0.91
CA ASP A 109 -17.02 3.91 -0.10
C ASP A 109 -15.86 3.09 -0.70
N TYR A 110 -14.68 3.70 -0.88
CA TYR A 110 -13.45 3.00 -1.28
C TYR A 110 -12.98 1.98 -0.23
N GLU A 111 -12.88 2.35 1.05
CA GLU A 111 -12.51 1.44 2.15
C GLU A 111 -13.44 0.22 2.20
N ARG A 112 -14.75 0.45 2.03
CA ARG A 112 -15.74 -0.63 2.00
C ARG A 112 -15.55 -1.57 0.80
N GLU A 113 -15.17 -1.03 -0.35
CA GLU A 113 -14.95 -1.81 -1.57
C GLU A 113 -13.62 -2.58 -1.54
N VAL A 114 -12.59 -1.99 -0.91
CA VAL A 114 -11.31 -2.66 -0.60
C VAL A 114 -11.56 -3.83 0.36
N GLU A 115 -12.24 -3.61 1.48
CA GLU A 115 -12.56 -4.67 2.44
C GLU A 115 -13.35 -5.83 1.79
N ALA A 116 -14.29 -5.51 0.89
CA ALA A 116 -15.06 -6.50 0.14
C ALA A 116 -14.21 -7.29 -0.87
N THR A 117 -13.24 -6.65 -1.51
CA THR A 117 -12.34 -7.26 -2.51
C THR A 117 -11.32 -8.15 -1.82
N VAL A 118 -10.70 -7.65 -0.76
CA VAL A 118 -9.71 -8.33 0.08
C VAL A 118 -10.28 -9.62 0.66
N ARG A 119 -11.55 -9.59 1.13
CA ARG A 119 -12.26 -10.76 1.66
C ARG A 119 -12.56 -11.84 0.62
N ARG A 120 -12.59 -11.50 -0.68
CA ARG A 120 -12.75 -12.48 -1.76
C ARG A 120 -11.42 -13.12 -2.20
N SER A 121 -10.29 -12.49 -1.87
CA SER A 121 -8.98 -12.82 -2.44
C SER A 121 -7.99 -13.44 -1.44
N GLN A 122 -8.38 -13.69 -0.19
CA GLN A 122 -7.47 -14.05 0.92
C GLN A 122 -6.38 -12.99 1.21
N ALA A 123 -6.62 -11.72 0.90
CA ALA A 123 -5.71 -10.63 1.30
C ALA A 123 -6.09 -10.11 2.70
N THR A 124 -5.19 -9.36 3.34
CA THR A 124 -5.43 -8.68 4.63
C THR A 124 -5.10 -7.19 4.50
N VAL A 125 -5.95 -6.32 5.04
CA VAL A 125 -5.76 -4.85 5.11
C VAL A 125 -5.63 -4.49 6.58
N GLU A 126 -4.55 -3.80 6.95
CA GLU A 126 -4.27 -3.31 8.32
C GLU A 126 -3.77 -1.87 8.32
#